data_AF-A0A527ZEA2-F1
#
_entry.id   AF-A0A527ZEA2-F1
#
_cell.length_a   1.000
_cell.length_b   1.000
_cell.length_c   1.000
_cell.angle_alpha   90.00
_cell.angle_beta   90.00
_cell.angle_gamma   90.00
#
_symmetry.space_group_name_H-M   'P 1'
#
loop_
_entity.id
_entity.type
_entity.pdbx_description
1 polymer ?
#
loop_
_entity_poly.entity_id
_entity_poly.type
_entity_poly.pdbx_seq_one_letter_code
_entity_poly.pdbx_strand_id
1 'polypeptide(L)'
;IAFDQPAAVVDGNVERVVSRLFSIVTPLSEAKGDIRTYVERMVPATRPGDFAQAMMDLGATICTPRRPRCMLCPLREDCSATVSSDPERFPVRLPKGEKPL
;
A
#
# COMPACT_ATOMS: atom_id res chain seq x y z
N ILE A 1 12.26 14.17 -4.88
CA ILE A 1 11.68 13.67 -6.15
C ILE A 1 12.39 14.42 -7.27
N ALA A 2 13.16 13.73 -8.13
CA ALA A 2 13.84 14.35 -9.26
C ALA A 2 13.07 13.97 -10.54
N PHE A 3 12.81 14.95 -11.42
CA PHE A 3 12.24 14.87 -12.77
C PHE A 3 10.73 15.09 -12.99
N ASP A 4 9.91 15.33 -11.96
CA ASP A 4 8.48 15.73 -12.11
C ASP A 4 7.65 14.90 -13.10
N GLN A 5 8.13 13.70 -13.44
CA GLN A 5 7.39 12.75 -14.25
C GLN A 5 6.48 11.97 -13.30
N PRO A 6 5.20 11.76 -13.65
CA PRO A 6 4.29 10.91 -12.92
C PRO A 6 4.68 9.44 -13.12
N ALA A 7 5.85 9.05 -12.62
CA ALA A 7 6.14 7.67 -12.34
C ALA A 7 5.47 7.37 -11.00
N ALA A 8 4.44 6.52 -11.02
CA ALA A 8 3.92 5.93 -9.79
C ALA A 8 5.07 5.22 -9.09
N VAL A 9 5.72 5.89 -8.14
CA VAL A 9 6.78 5.31 -7.31
C VAL A 9 6.09 4.33 -6.37
N VAL A 10 5.99 3.08 -6.80
CA VAL A 10 5.45 1.99 -6.00
C VAL A 10 6.62 1.34 -5.26
N ASP A 11 6.79 1.71 -4.00
CA ASP A 11 7.73 1.07 -3.07
C ASP A 11 6.98 0.17 -2.08
N GLY A 12 7.70 -0.51 -1.18
CA GLY A 12 7.08 -1.40 -0.20
C GLY A 12 6.12 -0.71 0.79
N ASN A 13 6.18 0.62 0.94
CA ASN A 13 5.23 1.39 1.73
C ASN A 13 3.92 1.57 0.97
N VAL A 14 4.00 2.05 -0.27
CA VAL A 14 2.84 2.25 -1.15
C VAL A 14 2.14 0.92 -1.42
N GLU A 15 2.88 -0.15 -1.74
CA GLU A 15 2.35 -1.49 -1.94
C GLU A 15 1.48 -1.94 -0.74
N ARG A 16 2.01 -1.80 0.48
CA ARG A 16 1.29 -2.19 1.70
C ARG A 16 0.04 -1.35 1.93
N VAL A 17 0.12 -0.04 1.76
CA VAL A 17 -1.03 0.86 1.94
C VAL A 17 -2.14 0.47 0.97
N VAL A 18 -1.81 0.29 -0.32
CA VAL A 18 -2.78 -0.01 -1.38
C VAL A 18 -3.35 -1.42 -1.21
N SER A 19 -2.53 -2.42 -0.89
CA SER A 19 -3.01 -3.77 -0.60
C SER A 19 -4.01 -3.81 0.57
N ARG A 20 -3.81 -2.97 1.59
CA ARG A 20 -4.77 -2.84 2.71
C ARG A 20 -6.02 -2.07 2.33
N LEU A 21 -5.86 -0.94 1.63
CA LEU A 21 -6.96 -0.09 1.19
C LEU A 21 -8.00 -0.88 0.38
N PHE A 22 -7.53 -1.74 -0.53
CA PHE A 22 -8.38 -2.53 -1.42
C PHE A 22 -8.50 -4.01 -1.04
N SER A 23 -7.96 -4.43 0.11
CA SER A 23 -7.95 -5.85 0.54
C SER A 23 -7.47 -6.82 -0.55
N ILE A 24 -6.33 -6.51 -1.16
CA ILE A 24 -5.77 -7.31 -2.27
C ILE A 24 -5.26 -8.65 -1.74
N VAL A 25 -6.03 -9.71 -1.98
CA VAL A 25 -5.74 -11.08 -1.51
C VAL A 25 -4.70 -11.80 -2.37
N THR A 26 -4.48 -11.34 -3.59
CA THR A 26 -3.40 -11.83 -4.47
C THR A 26 -2.05 -11.63 -3.78
N PRO A 27 -1.17 -12.64 -3.74
CA PRO A 27 0.15 -12.49 -3.15
C PRO A 27 0.92 -11.31 -3.75
N LEU A 28 1.63 -10.55 -2.90
CA LEU A 28 2.29 -9.31 -3.31
C LEU A 28 3.21 -9.46 -4.52
N SER A 29 3.89 -10.60 -4.64
CA SER A 29 4.76 -10.93 -5.77
C SER A 29 4.03 -10.92 -7.12
N GLU A 30 2.74 -11.23 -7.11
CA GLU A 30 1.87 -11.35 -8.29
C GLU A 30 0.96 -10.11 -8.44
N ALA A 31 0.66 -9.41 -7.35
CA ALA A 31 -0.26 -8.27 -7.32
C ALA A 31 0.34 -6.93 -7.78
N LYS A 32 1.62 -6.87 -8.17
CA LYS A 32 2.30 -5.60 -8.49
C LYS A 32 1.64 -4.81 -9.62
N GLY A 33 1.13 -5.50 -10.63
CA GLY A 33 0.39 -4.89 -11.73
C GLY A 33 -0.90 -4.22 -11.26
N ASP A 34 -1.71 -4.96 -10.50
CA ASP A 34 -2.98 -4.49 -9.96
C ASP A 34 -2.78 -3.29 -9.02
N ILE A 35 -1.79 -3.39 -8.11
CA ILE A 35 -1.41 -2.30 -7.20
C ILE A 35 -1.07 -1.04 -7.99
N ARG A 36 -0.26 -1.17 -9.05
CA ARG A 36 0.10 -0.04 -9.90
C ARG A 36 -1.14 0.59 -10.55
N THR A 37 -2.07 -0.21 -11.07
CA THR A 37 -3.33 0.30 -11.64
C THR A 37 -4.17 1.06 -10.60
N TYR A 38 -4.24 0.58 -9.36
CA TYR A 38 -4.93 1.33 -8.29
C TYR A 38 -4.23 2.66 -7.98
N VAL A 39 -2.89 2.65 -7.86
CA VAL A 39 -2.12 3.87 -7.59
C VAL A 39 -2.31 4.89 -8.70
N GLU A 40 -2.21 4.49 -9.97
CA GLU A 40 -2.39 5.38 -11.12
C GLU A 40 -3.77 6.05 -11.14
N ARG A 41 -4.81 5.38 -10.63
CA ARG A 41 -6.15 5.97 -10.48
C ARG A 41 -6.28 6.93 -9.30
N MET A 42 -5.42 6.81 -8.29
CA MET A 42 -5.42 7.66 -7.10
C MET A 42 -4.52 8.91 -7.25
N VAL A 43 -3.51 8.85 -8.11
CA VAL A 43 -2.58 9.97 -8.32
C VAL A 43 -3.34 11.17 -8.88
N PRO A 44 -3.35 12.31 -8.18
CA PRO A 44 -4.00 13.52 -8.69
C PRO A 44 -3.22 14.12 -9.86
N ALA A 45 -3.93 14.71 -10.82
CA ALA A 45 -3.31 15.44 -11.93
C ALA A 45 -2.55 16.69 -11.43
N THR A 46 -2.96 17.25 -10.31
CA THR A 46 -2.27 18.37 -9.64
C THR A 46 -1.43 17.85 -8.48
N ARG A 47 -0.17 18.28 -8.40
CA ARG A 47 0.77 17.92 -7.31
C ARG A 47 0.98 16.40 -7.10
N PRO A 48 1.30 15.62 -8.16
CA PRO A 48 1.52 14.18 -8.04
C PRO A 48 2.70 13.82 -7.11
N GLY A 49 3.70 14.70 -7.01
CA GLY A 49 4.82 14.52 -6.08
C GLY A 49 4.41 14.55 -4.61
N ASP A 50 3.45 15.39 -4.24
CA ASP A 50 2.94 15.45 -2.86
C ASP A 50 2.11 14.23 -2.52
N PHE A 51 1.36 13.69 -3.49
CA PHE A 51 0.68 12.41 -3.32
C PHE A 51 1.68 11.28 -3.06
N ALA A 52 2.75 11.19 -3.86
CA ALA A 52 3.80 10.21 -3.64
C ALA A 52 4.44 10.35 -2.26
N GLN A 53 4.78 11.57 -1.84
CA GLN A 53 5.36 11.84 -0.52
C GLN A 53 4.40 11.46 0.62
N ALA A 54 3.13 11.87 0.52
CA ALA A 54 2.11 11.55 1.50
C ALA A 54 1.90 10.04 1.66
N MET A 55 1.90 9.28 0.55
CA MET A 55 1.77 7.82 0.59
C MET A 55 2.99 7.15 1.23
N MET A 56 4.20 7.63 0.94
CA MET A 56 5.42 7.15 1.60
C MET A 56 5.39 7.42 3.10
N ASP A 57 5.08 8.65 3.52
CA ASP A 57 4.99 9.07 4.92
C ASP A 57 3.91 8.29 5.68
N LEU A 58 2.74 8.12 5.04
CA LEU A 58 1.63 7.33 5.57
C LEU A 58 2.06 5.89 5.82
N GLY A 59 2.71 5.25 4.84
CA GLY A 59 3.21 3.89 4.99
C GLY A 59 4.28 3.77 6.07
N ALA A 60 5.20 4.72 6.13
CA ALA A 60 6.32 4.70 7.08
C ALA A 60 5.87 4.90 8.53
N THR A 61 4.89 5.76 8.80
CA THR A 61 4.60 6.25 10.16
C THR A 61 3.25 5.80 10.75
N ILE A 62 2.26 5.51 9.91
CA ILE A 62 0.89 5.18 10.34
C ILE A 62 0.50 3.78 9.91
N CYS A 63 0.53 3.51 8.60
CA CYS A 63 0.19 2.22 8.02
C CYS A 63 1.42 1.30 8.05
N THR A 64 1.98 1.08 9.24
CA THR A 64 3.22 0.32 9.46
C THR A 64 3.04 -1.18 9.23
N PRO A 65 4.10 -1.95 8.95
CA PRO A 65 4.01 -3.40 8.70
C PRO A 65 3.32 -4.18 9.81
N ARG A 66 3.57 -3.81 11.06
CA ARG A 66 2.94 -4.37 12.26
C ARG A 66 2.31 -3.25 13.07
N ARG A 67 1.18 -3.54 13.73
CA ARG A 67 0.41 -2.62 14.58
C ARG A 67 0.15 -1.27 13.92
N PRO A 68 -0.48 -1.23 12.74
CA PRO A 68 -0.78 0.04 12.07
C PRO A 68 -1.69 0.90 12.94
N ARG A 69 -1.45 2.21 12.93
CA ARG A 69 -2.20 3.19 13.73
C ARG A 69 -3.48 3.60 13.01
N CYS A 70 -4.35 2.63 12.70
CA CYS A 70 -5.53 2.85 11.85
C CYS A 70 -6.46 3.95 12.35
N MET A 71 -6.56 4.16 13.67
CA MET A 71 -7.35 5.27 14.25
C MET A 71 -6.84 6.67 13.87
N LEU A 72 -5.58 6.79 13.44
CA LEU A 72 -4.97 8.05 12.97
C LEU A 72 -4.84 8.08 11.43
N CYS A 73 -5.26 7.02 10.74
CA CYS A 73 -5.11 6.91 9.30
C CYS A 73 -6.15 7.80 8.60
N PRO A 74 -5.75 8.71 7.70
CA PRO A 74 -6.70 9.54 6.95
C PRO A 74 -7.56 8.71 5.99
N LEU A 75 -7.14 7.50 5.63
CA LEU A 75 -7.88 6.59 4.75
C LEU A 75 -8.71 5.56 5.52
N ARG A 76 -8.88 5.71 6.84
CA ARG A 76 -9.47 4.67 7.70
C ARG A 76 -10.87 4.26 7.24
N GLU A 77 -11.71 5.24 6.90
CA GLU A 77 -13.11 5.01 6.55
C GLU A 77 -13.26 4.28 5.21
N ASP A 78 -12.36 4.55 4.26
CA ASP A 78 -12.32 3.92 2.95
C ASP A 78 -11.50 2.62 2.93
N CYS A 79 -10.78 2.31 4.01
CA CYS A 79 -9.88 1.16 4.08
C CYS A 79 -10.64 -0.15 4.25
N SER A 80 -10.79 -0.89 3.15
CA SER A 80 -11.46 -2.20 3.13
C SER A 80 -10.88 -3.16 4.19
N ALA A 81 -9.56 -3.19 4.37
CA ALA A 81 -8.95 -4.06 5.37
C ALA A 81 -9.26 -3.63 6.81
N THR A 82 -9.59 -2.36 7.08
CA THR A 82 -10.03 -1.92 8.42
C THR A 82 -11.51 -2.20 8.65
N VAL A 83 -12.33 -2.10 7.60
CA VAL A 83 -13.79 -2.30 7.68
C VAL A 83 -14.16 -3.79 7.71
N SER A 84 -13.47 -4.62 6.94
CA SER A 84 -13.90 -6.00 6.66
C SER A 84 -12.89 -7.08 7.07
N SER A 85 -11.70 -6.69 7.54
CA SER A 85 -10.60 -7.64 7.81
C SER A 85 -9.66 -7.15 8.91
N ASP A 86 -8.48 -7.77 8.97
CA ASP A 86 -7.33 -7.29 9.74
C ASP A 86 -6.27 -6.74 8.77
N PRO A 87 -5.91 -5.44 8.87
CA PRO A 87 -4.86 -4.83 8.06
C PRO A 87 -3.51 -5.55 8.11
N GLU A 88 -3.18 -6.25 9.21
CA GLU A 88 -1.92 -7.00 9.33
C GLU A 88 -1.87 -8.26 8.46
N ARG A 89 -3.02 -8.73 7.94
CA ARG A 89 -3.07 -9.84 6.96
C ARG A 89 -2.59 -9.42 5.57
N PHE A 90 -2.46 -8.12 5.33
CA PHE A 90 -2.05 -7.55 4.05
C PHE A 90 -0.71 -6.80 4.17
N PRO A 91 0.15 -6.88 3.14
CA PRO A 91 -0.05 -7.62 1.90
C PRO A 91 0.12 -9.14 2.09
N VAL A 92 -0.63 -9.93 1.31
CA VAL A 92 -0.51 -11.40 1.33
C VAL A 92 0.86 -11.80 0.81
N ARG A 93 1.49 -12.78 1.47
CA ARG A 93 2.78 -13.34 1.04
C ARG A 93 2.57 -14.80 0.70
N LEU A 94 3.26 -15.28 -0.33
CA LEU A 94 3.33 -16.71 -0.57
C LEU A 94 3.94 -17.41 0.67
N PRO A 95 3.46 -18.61 1.02
CA PRO A 95 4.12 -19.44 2.02
C PRO A 95 5.60 -19.57 1.66
N LYS A 96 6.48 -19.36 2.64
CA LYS A 96 7.89 -19.70 2.44
C LYS A 96 7.95 -21.23 2.36
N GLY A 97 8.53 -21.77 1.29
CA GLY A 97 8.82 -23.21 1.20
C GLY A 97 9.65 -23.65 2.41
N GLU A 98 9.50 -24.92 2.80
CA GLU A 98 10.31 -25.51 3.87
C GLU A 98 11.79 -25.30 3.55
N LYS A 99 12.52 -24.75 4.53
CA LYS A 99 13.98 -24.72 4.44
C LYS A 99 14.47 -26.17 4.51
N PRO A 100 15.32 -26.63 3.59
CA PRO A 100 16.02 -27.90 3.80
C PRO A 100 16.74 -27.85 5.15
N LEU A 101 16.61 -28.92 5.93
CA LEU A 101 17.32 -29.12 7.19
C LEU A 101 18.84 -29.14 6.97
#